data_AF-A0A662GNX9-F1
#
_entry.id   AF-A0A662GNX9-F1
#
_cell.length_a   1.000
_cell.length_b   1.000
_cell.length_c   1.000
_cell.angle_alpha   90.00
_cell.angle_beta   90.00
_cell.angle_gamma   90.00
#
_symmetry.space_group_name_H-M   'P 1'
#
loop_
_entity.id
_entity.type
_entity.pdbx_description
1 polymer ?
#
loop_
_entity_poly.entity_id
_entity_poly.type
_entity_poly.pdbx_seq_one_letter_code
_entity_poly.pdbx_strand_id
1 'polypeptide(L)'
;KYTTPEMIYVTSNTSIGFEATDDSGVGATYYRINGSAWQEYTSPFSLNGSDGVYVIEYYSVDIYGNAESVKSATLYLDNTPPETSVTYVADVHQVVLNATDEGCGVKSTFYRVDGGEWQEYTGPIELEPGPHTIEYYSVDYLDNMESVKSFNISVPTTAPPTPLHPMLLLAAAILVAPLARRICQK
;
A
#
# COMPACT_ATOMS: atom_id res chain seq x y z
N LYS A 1 -17.68 -7.07 -1.40
CA LYS A 1 -17.69 -8.35 -0.63
C LYS A 1 -16.60 -9.25 -1.19
N TYR A 2 -15.78 -9.81 -0.30
CA TYR A 2 -14.82 -10.85 -0.61
C TYR A 2 -15.02 -12.02 0.36
N THR A 3 -14.70 -13.25 -0.03
CA THR A 3 -15.00 -14.43 0.79
C THR A 3 -13.88 -15.44 0.67
N THR A 4 -13.36 -15.86 1.82
CA THR A 4 -12.43 -16.97 1.98
C THR A 4 -13.19 -18.15 2.61
N PRO A 5 -12.59 -19.34 2.68
CA PRO A 5 -13.19 -20.47 3.42
C PRO A 5 -13.43 -20.17 4.91
N GLU A 6 -12.72 -19.20 5.49
CA GLU A 6 -12.74 -18.90 6.92
C GLU A 6 -13.57 -17.66 7.26
N MET A 7 -13.67 -16.69 6.35
CA MET A 7 -14.20 -15.36 6.66
C MET A 7 -14.86 -14.68 5.46
N ILE A 8 -15.88 -13.86 5.74
CA ILE A 8 -16.52 -12.98 4.76
C ILE A 8 -16.11 -11.54 5.08
N TYR A 9 -15.50 -10.88 4.10
CA TYR A 9 -15.08 -9.49 4.18
C TYR A 9 -16.08 -8.58 3.47
N VAL A 10 -16.39 -7.45 4.10
CA VAL A 10 -17.34 -6.47 3.62
C VAL A 10 -16.82 -5.06 3.87
N THR A 11 -17.28 -4.11 3.07
CA THR A 11 -17.09 -2.67 3.32
C THR A 11 -18.34 -2.07 3.95
N SER A 12 -18.25 -0.83 4.42
CA SER A 12 -19.40 -0.03 4.86
C SER A 12 -20.43 0.24 3.75
N ASN A 13 -20.05 0.05 2.49
CA ASN A 13 -20.96 0.13 1.34
C ASN A 13 -21.67 -1.20 1.04
N THR A 14 -21.31 -2.30 1.71
CA THR A 14 -21.93 -3.60 1.47
C THR A 14 -23.29 -3.68 2.16
N SER A 15 -24.34 -3.78 1.35
CA SER A 15 -25.72 -3.97 1.82
C SER A 15 -25.94 -5.41 2.32
N ILE A 16 -26.40 -5.52 3.57
CA ILE A 16 -26.75 -6.77 4.26
C ILE A 16 -28.27 -6.82 4.38
N GLY A 17 -28.84 -7.96 4.00
CA GLY A 17 -30.28 -8.23 4.13
C GLY A 17 -30.54 -9.63 4.66
N PHE A 18 -31.73 -9.80 5.21
CA PHE A 18 -32.25 -11.10 5.63
C PHE A 18 -33.43 -11.51 4.76
N GLU A 19 -33.51 -12.80 4.49
CA GLU A 19 -34.67 -13.44 3.89
C GLU A 19 -35.11 -14.57 4.83
N ALA A 20 -36.39 -14.58 5.16
CA ALA A 20 -37.00 -15.61 6.00
C ALA A 20 -38.23 -16.18 5.28
N THR A 21 -38.47 -17.47 5.51
CA THR A 21 -39.60 -18.21 4.94
C THR A 21 -40.17 -19.12 6.01
N ASP A 22 -41.49 -19.17 6.11
CA ASP A 22 -42.22 -20.06 7.01
C ASP A 22 -43.58 -20.39 6.39
N ASP A 23 -44.05 -21.64 6.56
CA ASP A 23 -45.33 -22.11 5.99
C ASP A 23 -46.54 -21.39 6.59
N SER A 24 -46.43 -20.95 7.85
CA SER A 24 -47.45 -20.14 8.53
C SER A 24 -47.35 -18.65 8.16
N GLY A 25 -46.27 -18.24 7.51
CA GLY A 25 -45.94 -16.85 7.22
C GLY A 25 -44.98 -16.26 8.25
N VAL A 26 -44.06 -15.41 7.78
CA VAL A 26 -43.11 -14.69 8.63
C VAL A 26 -43.78 -13.45 9.21
N GLY A 27 -43.76 -13.33 10.54
CA GLY A 27 -44.23 -12.14 11.25
C GLY A 27 -43.18 -11.02 11.24
N ALA A 28 -42.01 -11.27 11.83
CA ALA A 28 -40.90 -10.32 11.87
C ALA A 28 -39.54 -11.02 11.97
N THR A 29 -38.49 -10.35 11.48
CA THR A 29 -37.10 -10.76 11.71
C THR A 29 -36.43 -9.72 12.60
N TYR A 30 -35.69 -10.17 13.61
CA TYR A 30 -34.93 -9.33 14.51
C TYR A 30 -33.44 -9.64 14.38
N TYR A 31 -32.61 -8.61 14.51
CA TYR A 31 -31.16 -8.76 14.52
C TYR A 31 -30.52 -7.86 15.58
N ARG A 32 -29.26 -8.15 15.90
CA ARG A 32 -28.38 -7.27 16.69
C ARG A 32 -26.95 -7.43 16.21
N ILE A 33 -26.14 -6.41 16.47
CA ILE A 33 -24.74 -6.36 16.06
C ILE A 33 -23.89 -6.24 17.31
N ASN A 34 -22.89 -7.12 17.47
CA ASN A 34 -21.95 -7.12 18.59
C ASN A 34 -22.64 -7.08 19.97
N GLY A 35 -23.73 -7.83 20.12
CA GLY A 35 -24.49 -7.90 21.38
C GLY A 35 -25.29 -6.64 21.72
N SER A 36 -25.52 -5.74 20.77
CA SER A 36 -26.40 -4.57 20.95
C SER A 36 -27.84 -4.97 21.32
N ALA A 37 -28.69 -3.98 21.56
CA ALA A 37 -30.13 -4.22 21.61
C ALA A 37 -30.63 -4.86 20.30
N TRP A 38 -31.61 -5.76 20.43
CA TRP A 38 -32.35 -6.33 19.31
C TRP A 38 -33.13 -5.22 18.60
N GLN A 39 -33.11 -5.27 17.27
CA GLN A 39 -33.77 -4.35 16.38
C GLN A 39 -34.52 -5.13 15.31
N GLU A 40 -35.70 -4.64 14.93
CA GLU A 40 -36.50 -5.25 13.87
C GLU A 40 -35.90 -4.93 12.50
N TYR A 41 -35.74 -5.95 11.68
CA TYR A 41 -35.30 -5.83 10.31
C TYR A 41 -36.44 -5.31 9.43
N THR A 42 -36.32 -4.05 9.01
CA THR A 42 -37.33 -3.38 8.17
C THR A 42 -36.81 -3.04 6.78
N SER A 43 -35.48 -2.95 6.61
CA SER A 43 -34.80 -2.74 5.35
C SER A 43 -33.36 -3.24 5.42
N PRO A 44 -32.70 -3.49 4.27
CA PRO A 44 -31.26 -3.75 4.24
C PRO A 44 -30.46 -2.66 4.96
N PHE A 45 -29.33 -3.05 5.55
CA PHE A 45 -28.44 -2.17 6.32
C PHE A 45 -26.98 -2.45 5.97
N SER A 46 -26.07 -1.59 6.43
CA SER A 46 -24.63 -1.81 6.31
C SER A 46 -23.94 -1.76 7.67
N LEU A 47 -22.78 -2.39 7.77
CA LEU A 47 -21.91 -2.23 8.95
C LEU A 47 -21.24 -0.86 8.93
N ASN A 48 -21.15 -0.24 10.10
CA ASN A 48 -20.45 1.03 10.30
C ASN A 48 -19.50 0.89 11.49
N GLY A 49 -18.39 1.63 11.45
CA GLY A 49 -17.39 1.68 12.52
C GLY A 49 -16.00 1.37 12.01
N SER A 50 -15.10 1.06 12.94
CA SER A 50 -13.72 0.69 12.64
C SER A 50 -13.66 -0.71 12.03
N ASP A 51 -12.62 -0.94 11.24
CA ASP A 51 -12.34 -2.24 10.68
C ASP A 51 -12.16 -3.30 11.78
N GLY A 52 -12.53 -4.53 11.46
CA GLY A 52 -12.48 -5.65 12.39
C GLY A 52 -13.69 -6.58 12.31
N VAL A 53 -13.78 -7.47 13.29
CA VAL A 53 -14.80 -8.52 13.33
C VAL A 53 -16.13 -8.00 13.90
N TYR A 54 -17.20 -8.27 13.17
CA TYR A 54 -18.58 -8.00 13.57
C TYR A 54 -19.37 -9.30 13.63
N VAL A 55 -20.07 -9.50 14.75
CA VAL A 55 -20.98 -10.63 14.96
C VAL A 55 -22.41 -10.12 14.82
N ILE A 56 -23.13 -10.69 13.86
CA ILE A 56 -24.54 -10.42 13.62
C ILE A 56 -25.32 -11.61 14.14
N GLU A 57 -26.17 -11.38 15.13
CA GLU A 57 -27.10 -12.38 15.63
C GLU A 57 -28.51 -12.04 15.15
N TYR A 58 -29.28 -13.04 14.75
CA TYR A 58 -30.60 -12.85 14.17
C TYR A 58 -31.54 -14.03 14.46
N TYR A 59 -32.84 -13.74 14.51
CA TYR A 59 -33.91 -14.74 14.58
C TYR A 59 -35.20 -14.16 13.97
N SER A 60 -36.08 -15.04 13.50
CA SER A 60 -37.41 -14.68 13.01
C SER A 60 -38.52 -15.23 13.91
N VAL A 61 -39.67 -14.56 13.87
CA VAL A 61 -40.90 -14.91 14.56
C VAL A 61 -42.01 -15.08 13.51
N ASP A 62 -42.81 -16.13 13.61
CA ASP A 62 -43.96 -16.34 12.73
C ASP A 62 -45.16 -15.44 13.11
N ILE A 63 -46.25 -15.49 12.33
CA ILE A 63 -47.46 -14.70 12.60
C ILE A 63 -48.21 -15.11 13.88
N TYR A 64 -47.86 -16.25 14.49
CA TYR A 64 -48.45 -16.77 15.72
C TYR A 64 -47.58 -16.52 16.96
N GLY A 65 -46.41 -15.89 16.79
CA GLY A 65 -45.49 -15.56 17.86
C GLY A 65 -44.46 -16.64 18.20
N ASN A 66 -44.34 -17.71 17.40
CA ASN A 66 -43.30 -18.72 17.59
C ASN A 66 -41.97 -18.18 17.05
N ALA A 67 -40.93 -18.21 17.88
CA ALA A 67 -39.59 -17.74 17.51
C ALA A 67 -38.66 -18.92 17.20
N GLU A 68 -37.84 -18.77 16.16
CA GLU A 68 -36.74 -19.71 15.91
C GLU A 68 -35.60 -19.54 16.93
N SER A 69 -34.66 -20.50 16.95
CA SER A 69 -33.42 -20.34 17.69
C SER A 69 -32.54 -19.26 17.08
N VAL A 70 -31.86 -18.47 17.92
CA VAL A 70 -30.94 -17.42 17.47
C VAL A 70 -29.81 -18.03 16.64
N LYS A 71 -29.60 -17.47 15.46
CA LYS A 71 -28.48 -17.76 14.56
C LYS A 71 -27.45 -16.65 14.62
N SER A 72 -26.25 -16.93 14.15
CA SER A 72 -25.17 -15.96 14.05
C SER A 72 -24.44 -16.02 12.71
N ALA A 73 -23.92 -14.87 12.30
CA ALA A 73 -22.99 -14.71 11.19
C ALA A 73 -21.83 -13.82 11.65
N THR A 74 -20.60 -14.17 11.27
CA THR A 74 -19.41 -13.40 11.57
C THR A 74 -18.86 -12.81 10.28
N LEU A 75 -18.71 -11.49 10.24
CA LEU A 75 -18.16 -10.74 9.12
C LEU A 75 -16.93 -9.96 9.57
N TYR A 76 -16.03 -9.65 8.65
CA TYR A 76 -14.97 -8.67 8.87
C TYR A 76 -15.28 -7.42 8.06
N LEU A 77 -15.40 -6.28 8.75
CA LEU A 77 -15.51 -4.97 8.13
C LEU A 77 -14.10 -4.48 7.79
N ASP A 78 -13.88 -4.14 6.53
CA ASP A 78 -12.61 -3.61 6.04
C ASP A 78 -12.87 -2.48 5.03
N ASN A 79 -12.47 -1.28 5.41
CA ASN A 79 -12.54 -0.07 4.59
C ASN A 79 -11.15 0.54 4.37
N THR A 80 -10.10 -0.07 4.94
CA THR A 80 -8.75 0.47 4.93
C THR A 80 -8.06 -0.02 3.66
N PRO A 81 -7.54 0.87 2.81
CA PRO A 81 -6.75 0.43 1.67
C PRO A 81 -5.40 -0.16 2.12
N PRO A 82 -4.71 -0.91 1.24
CA PRO A 82 -3.38 -1.39 1.53
C PRO A 82 -2.38 -0.26 1.78
N GLU A 83 -1.24 -0.62 2.39
CA GLU A 83 -0.10 0.27 2.56
C GLU A 83 1.10 -0.25 1.78
N THR A 84 1.52 0.48 0.75
CA THR A 84 2.70 0.14 -0.05
C THR A 84 3.96 0.89 0.40
N SER A 85 5.04 0.15 0.57
CA SER A 85 6.41 0.64 0.82
C SER A 85 7.29 0.45 -0.41
N VAL A 86 8.29 1.33 -0.58
CA VAL A 86 9.24 1.33 -1.71
C VAL A 86 10.68 1.23 -1.20
N THR A 87 11.49 0.43 -1.88
CA THR A 87 12.92 0.27 -1.60
C THR A 87 13.71 0.31 -2.91
N TYR A 88 14.81 1.07 -2.96
CA TYR A 88 15.75 1.06 -4.08
C TYR A 88 16.98 0.22 -3.73
N VAL A 89 17.29 -0.78 -4.56
CA VAL A 89 18.44 -1.68 -4.44
C VAL A 89 19.54 -1.19 -5.38
N ALA A 90 20.49 -0.43 -4.83
CA ALA A 90 21.49 0.30 -5.61
C ALA A 90 22.42 -0.59 -6.44
N ASP A 91 22.80 -1.77 -5.94
CA ASP A 91 23.77 -2.65 -6.59
C ASP A 91 23.28 -3.23 -7.93
N VAL A 92 21.96 -3.32 -8.10
CA VAL A 92 21.30 -3.86 -9.30
C VAL A 92 20.36 -2.85 -9.97
N HIS A 93 20.35 -1.60 -9.49
CA HIS A 93 19.50 -0.51 -10.01
C HIS A 93 18.01 -0.88 -10.11
N GLN A 94 17.49 -1.57 -9.09
CA GLN A 94 16.09 -2.00 -9.05
C GLN A 94 15.28 -1.28 -7.97
N VAL A 95 14.01 -0.99 -8.26
CA VAL A 95 13.02 -0.56 -7.26
C VAL A 95 12.10 -1.74 -6.94
N VAL A 96 11.93 -1.99 -5.64
CA VAL A 96 11.08 -3.05 -5.10
C VAL A 96 9.93 -2.39 -4.35
N LEU A 97 8.70 -2.78 -4.69
CA LEU A 97 7.48 -2.42 -3.98
C LEU A 97 7.03 -3.59 -3.10
N ASN A 98 6.61 -3.27 -1.88
CA ASN A 98 6.04 -4.24 -0.95
C ASN A 98 4.78 -3.65 -0.34
N ALA A 99 3.63 -4.26 -0.67
CA ALA A 99 2.32 -3.87 -0.19
C ALA A 99 1.82 -4.84 0.88
N THR A 100 1.23 -4.29 1.93
CA THR A 100 0.63 -5.07 3.02
C THR A 100 -0.76 -4.56 3.32
N ASP A 101 -1.64 -5.46 3.75
CA ASP A 101 -3.02 -5.16 4.14
C ASP A 101 -3.41 -6.09 5.29
N GLU A 102 -3.94 -5.54 6.38
CA GLU A 102 -4.34 -6.32 7.58
C GLU A 102 -5.77 -6.87 7.49
N GLY A 103 -6.55 -6.38 6.52
CA GLY A 103 -7.94 -6.74 6.31
C GLY A 103 -8.11 -7.90 5.33
N CYS A 104 -8.67 -7.61 4.16
CA CYS A 104 -8.97 -8.61 3.15
C CYS A 104 -7.76 -9.02 2.29
N GLY A 105 -6.62 -8.35 2.46
CA GLY A 105 -5.37 -8.63 1.76
C GLY A 105 -5.20 -7.82 0.48
N VAL A 106 -3.96 -7.74 -0.01
CA VAL A 106 -3.65 -7.02 -1.25
C VAL A 106 -4.10 -7.82 -2.47
N LYS A 107 -4.86 -7.18 -3.36
CA LYS A 107 -5.26 -7.74 -4.66
C LYS A 107 -4.22 -7.47 -5.73
N SER A 108 -3.84 -6.20 -5.91
CA SER A 108 -2.85 -5.79 -6.91
C SER A 108 -2.11 -4.53 -6.47
N THR A 109 -0.85 -4.41 -6.89
CA THR A 109 -0.06 -3.18 -6.81
C THR A 109 0.18 -2.66 -8.22
N PHE A 110 0.05 -1.36 -8.43
CA PHE A 110 0.29 -0.68 -9.69
C PHE A 110 1.39 0.36 -9.55
N TYR A 111 2.14 0.59 -10.62
CA TYR A 111 3.17 1.60 -10.68
C TYR A 111 3.25 2.25 -12.06
N ARG A 112 3.86 3.43 -12.14
CA ARG A 112 4.32 4.04 -13.39
C ARG A 112 5.65 4.75 -13.17
N VAL A 113 6.43 4.86 -14.23
CA VAL A 113 7.74 5.53 -14.22
C VAL A 113 7.67 6.76 -15.13
N ASP A 114 8.17 7.89 -14.63
CA ASP A 114 8.31 9.16 -15.35
C ASP A 114 7.03 9.67 -16.02
N GLY A 115 5.89 9.47 -15.34
CA GLY A 115 4.58 9.87 -15.84
C GLY A 115 4.04 9.03 -17.01
N GLY A 116 4.62 7.85 -17.25
CA GLY A 116 4.14 6.89 -18.24
C GLY A 116 2.80 6.23 -17.86
N GLU A 117 2.48 5.15 -18.56
CA GLU A 117 1.26 4.36 -18.31
C GLU A 117 1.37 3.57 -16.99
N TRP A 118 0.22 3.39 -16.33
CA TRP A 118 0.12 2.51 -15.16
C TRP A 118 0.27 1.04 -15.56
N GLN A 119 1.08 0.31 -14.81
CA GLN A 119 1.38 -1.10 -15.00
C GLN A 119 1.17 -1.86 -13.69
N GLU A 120 0.71 -3.10 -13.76
CA GLU A 120 0.67 -3.98 -12.60
C GLU A 120 2.10 -4.40 -12.21
N TYR A 121 2.41 -4.29 -10.93
CA TYR A 121 3.70 -4.65 -10.36
C TYR A 121 3.77 -6.17 -10.18
N THR A 122 4.54 -6.84 -11.04
CA THR A 122 4.75 -8.30 -10.99
C THR A 122 6.15 -8.69 -10.53
N GLY A 123 7.03 -7.71 -10.28
CA GLY A 123 8.42 -7.93 -9.89
C GLY A 123 9.22 -6.61 -9.89
N PRO A 124 10.51 -6.66 -9.48
CA PRO A 124 11.35 -5.47 -9.37
C PRO A 124 11.41 -4.65 -10.66
N ILE A 125 11.41 -3.33 -10.51
CA ILE A 125 11.44 -2.37 -11.60
C ILE A 125 12.90 -2.03 -11.89
N GLU A 126 13.39 -2.38 -13.08
CA GLU A 126 14.73 -2.01 -13.53
C GLU A 126 14.75 -0.56 -14.01
N LEU A 127 15.76 0.21 -13.59
CA LEU A 127 15.93 1.61 -13.97
C LEU A 127 17.25 1.82 -14.72
N GLU A 128 17.17 2.63 -15.77
CA GLU A 128 18.35 3.11 -16.48
C GLU A 128 19.07 4.21 -15.67
N PRO A 129 20.33 4.53 -15.97
CA PRO A 129 21.00 5.68 -15.36
C PRO A 129 20.28 6.99 -15.65
N GLY A 130 20.02 7.78 -14.60
CA GLY A 130 19.31 9.06 -14.71
C GLY A 130 18.33 9.32 -13.58
N PRO A 131 17.70 10.50 -13.56
CA PRO A 131 16.62 10.81 -12.64
C PRO A 131 15.33 10.09 -13.06
N HIS A 132 14.64 9.50 -12.09
CA HIS A 132 13.36 8.83 -12.26
C HIS A 132 12.37 9.22 -11.16
N THR A 133 11.10 9.32 -11.56
CA THR A 133 9.94 9.44 -10.67
C THR A 133 9.11 8.17 -10.77
N ILE A 134 8.94 7.46 -9.65
CA ILE A 134 8.12 6.26 -9.56
C ILE A 134 6.87 6.64 -8.78
N GLU A 135 5.70 6.50 -9.40
CA GLU A 135 4.42 6.63 -8.73
C GLU A 135 3.79 5.25 -8.58
N TYR A 136 3.17 4.98 -7.44
CA TYR A 136 2.62 3.67 -7.14
C TYR A 136 1.38 3.75 -6.25
N TYR A 137 0.50 2.76 -6.37
CA TYR A 137 -0.63 2.53 -5.48
C TYR A 137 -1.00 1.04 -5.44
N SER A 138 -1.63 0.58 -4.37
CA SER A 138 -2.20 -0.77 -4.24
C SER A 138 -3.71 -0.73 -4.01
N VAL A 139 -4.35 -1.86 -4.34
CA VAL A 139 -5.78 -2.12 -4.20
C VAL A 139 -5.96 -3.45 -3.48
N ASP A 140 -6.93 -3.54 -2.58
CA ASP A 140 -7.28 -4.78 -1.86
C ASP A 140 -8.38 -5.60 -2.58
N TYR A 141 -8.84 -6.70 -1.97
CA TYR A 141 -9.92 -7.54 -2.52
C TYR A 141 -11.34 -6.94 -2.40
N LEU A 142 -11.49 -5.84 -1.66
CA LEU A 142 -12.72 -5.07 -1.52
C LEU A 142 -12.75 -3.81 -2.39
N ASP A 143 -11.70 -3.61 -3.21
CA ASP A 143 -11.45 -2.46 -4.06
C ASP A 143 -11.20 -1.14 -3.28
N ASN A 144 -10.77 -1.23 -2.02
CA ASN A 144 -10.18 -0.09 -1.31
C ASN A 144 -8.81 0.21 -1.93
N MET A 145 -8.61 1.47 -2.35
CA MET A 145 -7.43 1.92 -3.09
C MET A 145 -6.62 2.92 -2.27
N GLU A 146 -5.30 2.70 -2.17
CA GLU A 146 -4.42 3.66 -1.50
C GLU A 146 -4.31 4.96 -2.32
N SER A 147 -4.01 6.07 -1.65
CA SER A 147 -3.64 7.30 -2.37
C SER A 147 -2.31 7.09 -3.11
N VAL A 148 -2.22 7.59 -4.35
CA VAL A 148 -0.99 7.48 -5.14
C VAL A 148 0.20 8.08 -4.39
N LYS A 149 1.23 7.26 -4.20
CA LYS A 149 2.51 7.66 -3.61
C LYS A 149 3.53 7.96 -4.70
N SER A 150 4.57 8.73 -4.36
CA SER A 150 5.64 9.12 -5.28
C SER A 150 7.00 8.96 -4.62
N PHE A 151 7.95 8.42 -5.38
CA PHE A 151 9.34 8.22 -5.00
C PHE A 151 10.27 8.71 -6.11
N ASN A 152 11.21 9.58 -5.76
CA ASN A 152 12.18 10.15 -6.71
C ASN A 152 13.56 9.56 -6.44
N ILE A 153 14.26 9.13 -7.49
CA ILE A 153 15.60 8.56 -7.41
C ILE A 153 16.47 9.04 -8.58
N SER A 154 17.78 9.13 -8.38
CA SER A 154 18.73 9.31 -9.48
C SER A 154 19.69 8.12 -9.50
N VAL A 155 19.59 7.31 -10.55
CA VAL A 155 20.46 6.15 -10.75
C VAL A 155 21.83 6.63 -11.27
N PRO A 156 22.94 6.22 -10.65
CA PRO A 156 24.27 6.68 -11.06
C PRO A 156 24.65 6.15 -12.44
N THR A 157 25.32 6.98 -13.23
CA THR A 157 25.95 6.55 -14.48
C THR A 157 27.16 5.67 -14.17
N THR A 158 27.23 4.48 -14.75
CA THR A 158 28.37 3.55 -14.64
C THR A 158 29.61 3.99 -15.42
N ALA A 159 29.77 5.30 -15.69
CA ALA A 159 30.93 5.82 -16.40
C ALA A 159 32.22 5.41 -15.66
N PRO A 160 33.21 4.79 -16.34
CA PRO A 160 34.45 4.39 -15.69
C PRO A 160 35.13 5.63 -15.11
N PRO A 161 35.81 5.53 -13.95
CA PRO A 161 36.55 6.64 -13.38
C PRO A 161 37.55 7.14 -14.43
N THR A 162 37.48 8.44 -14.74
CA THR A 162 38.46 9.07 -15.63
C THR A 162 39.86 8.82 -15.07
N PRO A 163 40.81 8.22 -15.84
CA PRO A 163 42.16 8.04 -15.34
C PRO A 163 42.77 9.41 -15.04
N LEU A 164 43.32 9.57 -13.84
CA LEU A 164 44.11 10.74 -13.49
C LEU A 164 45.35 10.74 -14.38
N HIS A 165 45.40 11.63 -15.37
CA HIS A 165 46.65 11.89 -16.07
C HIS A 165 47.64 12.52 -15.07
N PRO A 166 48.87 12.01 -14.93
CA PRO A 166 49.88 12.67 -14.10
C PRO A 166 50.12 14.06 -14.66
N MET A 167 49.78 15.09 -13.87
CA MET A 167 50.09 16.47 -14.18
C MET A 167 51.62 16.63 -14.13
N LEU A 168 52.26 16.71 -15.30
CA LEU A 168 53.68 17.01 -15.39
C LEU A 168 53.86 18.48 -15.00
N LEU A 169 54.19 18.73 -13.73
CA LEU A 169 54.55 20.06 -13.26
C LEU A 169 55.93 20.40 -13.84
N LEU A 170 55.96 21.15 -14.95
CA LEU A 170 57.22 21.66 -15.50
C LEU A 170 57.77 22.73 -14.56
N ALA A 171 58.62 22.33 -13.61
CA ALA A 171 59.35 23.27 -12.77
C ALA A 171 60.43 23.95 -13.62
N ALA A 172 60.20 25.20 -14.01
CA ALA A 172 61.21 26.04 -14.63
C ALA A 172 62.29 26.37 -13.59
N ALA A 173 63.47 25.76 -13.72
CA ALA A 173 64.64 26.13 -12.93
C ALA A 173 65.17 27.48 -13.42
N ILE A 174 64.91 28.55 -12.66
CA ILE A 174 65.58 29.85 -12.86
C ILE A 174 66.99 29.71 -12.27
N LEU A 175 67.99 29.58 -13.14
CA LEU A 175 69.39 29.64 -12.79
C LEU A 175 69.76 31.12 -12.53
N VAL A 176 70.01 31.52 -11.27
CA VAL A 176 70.65 32.80 -10.96
C VAL A 176 72.06 32.51 -10.44
N ALA A 177 73.05 32.86 -11.26
CA ALA A 177 74.47 32.76 -10.94
C ALA A 177 74.87 33.73 -9.80
N PRO A 178 75.93 33.44 -9.02
CA PRO A 178 76.33 34.28 -7.92
C PRO A 178 77.14 35.49 -8.42
N LEU A 179 76.76 36.71 -8.00
CA LEU A 179 77.65 37.85 -8.12
C LEU A 179 78.48 37.99 -6.85
N ALA A 180 79.70 37.46 -6.89
CA ALA A 180 80.74 37.85 -5.95
C ALA A 180 81.21 39.28 -6.27
N ARG A 181 81.23 40.16 -5.28
CA ARG A 181 82.19 41.28 -5.23
C ARG A 181 82.45 41.71 -3.78
N ARG A 182 83.69 41.48 -3.35
CA ARG A 182 84.36 42.19 -2.25
C ARG A 182 84.46 43.68 -2.59
N ILE A 183 84.50 44.57 -1.58
CA ILE A 183 85.59 45.55 -1.31
C ILE A 183 85.22 46.52 -0.15
N CYS A 184 86.16 46.62 0.81
CA CYS A 184 86.59 47.68 1.74
C CYS A 184 85.65 48.66 2.50
N GLN A 185 85.81 48.60 3.84
CA GLN A 185 86.18 49.65 4.83
C GLN A 185 85.95 51.14 4.52
N LYS A 186 85.30 51.83 5.47
CA LYS A 186 85.95 52.73 6.45
C LYS A 186 85.09 52.85 7.71
#